data_AF-A0A7V8QSH4-F1
#
_entry.id   AF-A0A7V8QSH4-F1
#
_cell.length_a   1.000
_cell.length_b   1.000
_cell.length_c   1.000
_cell.angle_alpha   90.00
_cell.angle_beta   90.00
_cell.angle_gamma   90.00
#
_symmetry.space_group_name_H-M   'P 1'
#
loop_
_entity.id
_entity.type
_entity.pdbx_description
1 polymer ?
#
loop_
_entity_poly.entity_id
_entity_poly.type
_entity_poly.pdbx_seq_one_letter_code
_entity_poly.pdbx_strand_id
1 'polypeptide(L)'
;MMANKNHNEYMSYFKDVSSLTTIDIPNQPNAIKGDSLKLKIKDFYNIKNKNSIEEAILSIPLKENDIILITGSLYLAGEVLNLN
;
A
#
# COMPACT_ATOMS: atom_id res chain seq x y z
N MET A 1 4.24 0.37 4.74
CA MET A 1 5.31 -0.59 5.09
C MET A 1 6.03 -0.14 6.36
N MET A 2 6.76 -1.01 7.06
CA MET A 2 7.60 -0.58 8.20
C MET A 2 8.84 0.19 7.71
N ALA A 3 9.24 1.26 8.40
CA ALA A 3 10.29 2.18 7.92
C ALA A 3 11.67 1.53 7.77
N ASN A 4 11.96 0.48 8.53
CA ASN A 4 13.23 -0.24 8.53
C ASN A 4 13.39 -1.30 7.43
N LYS A 5 12.44 -1.41 6.49
CA LYS A 5 12.47 -2.41 5.42
C LYS A 5 13.16 -1.93 4.14
N ASN A 6 13.59 -2.87 3.31
CA ASN A 6 14.01 -2.57 1.95
C ASN A 6 12.78 -2.50 1.03
N HIS A 7 12.32 -1.28 0.80
CA HIS A 7 11.05 -1.01 0.10
C HIS A 7 11.15 -1.30 -1.39
N ASN A 8 12.23 -0.86 -2.05
CA ASN A 8 12.41 -1.06 -3.48
C ASN A 8 12.64 -2.54 -3.81
N GLU A 9 13.46 -3.24 -3.02
CA GLU A 9 13.65 -4.69 -3.21
C GLU A 9 12.32 -5.44 -3.06
N TYR A 10 11.55 -5.17 -2.01
CA TYR A 10 10.24 -5.80 -1.81
C TYR A 10 9.29 -5.54 -2.99
N MET A 11 9.20 -4.26 -3.42
CA MET A 11 8.31 -3.89 -4.51
C MET A 11 8.76 -4.45 -5.87
N SER A 12 10.06 -4.70 -6.06
CA SER A 12 10.59 -5.25 -7.32
C SER A 12 10.12 -6.67 -7.64
N TYR A 13 9.62 -7.41 -6.65
CA TYR A 13 9.05 -8.74 -6.85
C TYR A 13 7.65 -8.72 -7.50
N PHE A 14 6.96 -7.58 -7.45
CA PHE A 14 5.63 -7.43 -8.05
C PHE A 14 5.77 -6.96 -9.50
N LYS A 15 5.12 -7.68 -10.42
CA LYS A 15 5.11 -7.39 -11.86
C LYS A 15 3.68 -7.21 -12.33
N ASP A 16 3.52 -6.48 -13.43
CA ASP A 16 2.24 -6.28 -14.11
C ASP A 16 1.12 -5.71 -13.21
N VAL A 17 1.51 -4.82 -12.27
CA VAL A 17 0.57 -4.12 -11.38
C VAL A 17 -0.09 -2.96 -12.13
N SER A 18 -1.41 -2.98 -12.22
CA SER A 18 -2.20 -1.95 -12.91
C SER A 18 -2.23 -0.61 -12.17
N SER A 19 -2.26 -0.64 -10.84
CA SER A 19 -2.22 0.55 -10.00
C SER A 19 -1.65 0.26 -8.62
N LEU A 20 -0.99 1.25 -8.03
CA LEU A 20 -0.44 1.17 -6.68
C LEU A 20 -0.94 2.34 -5.84
N THR A 21 -1.51 2.02 -4.68
CA THR A 21 -1.92 3.01 -3.67
C THR A 21 -1.16 2.75 -2.38
N THR A 22 -0.55 3.80 -1.85
CA THR A 22 0.09 3.81 -0.53
C THR A 22 -0.86 4.42 0.50
N ILE A 23 -0.69 4.03 1.76
CA ILE A 23 -1.40 4.60 2.90
C ILE A 23 -0.46 4.69 4.10
N ASP A 24 -0.82 5.52 5.07
CA ASP A 24 -0.30 5.42 6.43
C ASP A 24 -0.89 4.18 7.11
N ILE A 25 -0.06 3.41 7.83
CA ILE A 25 -0.57 2.29 8.64
C ILE A 25 -1.09 2.87 9.97
N PRO A 26 -2.39 2.72 10.30
CA PRO A 26 -2.93 3.21 11.56
C PRO A 26 -2.17 2.65 12.76
N ASN A 27 -2.04 3.44 13.83
CA ASN A 27 -1.42 3.02 15.09
C ASN A 27 0.03 2.53 14.99
N GLN A 28 0.72 2.71 13.86
CA GLN A 28 2.10 2.26 13.67
C GLN A 28 3.07 3.44 13.46
N PRO A 29 3.61 4.03 14.54
CA PRO A 29 4.51 5.19 14.45
C PRO A 29 5.84 4.87 13.74
N ASN A 30 6.26 3.60 13.73
CA ASN A 30 7.48 3.14 13.05
C ASN A 30 7.25 2.78 11.58
N ALA A 31 6.04 3.00 11.04
CA ALA A 31 5.78 2.86 9.62
C ALA A 31 6.33 4.06 8.85
N ILE A 32 6.79 3.83 7.63
CA ILE A 32 7.04 4.94 6.71
C ILE A 32 5.69 5.57 6.33
N LYS A 33 5.66 6.91 6.25
CA LYS A 33 4.49 7.65 5.77
C LYS A 33 4.16 7.31 4.33
N GLY A 34 2.87 7.24 3.98
CA GLY A 34 2.38 6.90 2.65
C GLY A 34 3.01 7.75 1.55
N ASP A 35 3.00 9.08 1.71
CA ASP A 35 3.61 10.00 0.74
C ASP A 35 5.12 9.79 0.59
N SER A 36 5.80 9.53 1.70
CA SER A 36 7.25 9.24 1.67
C SER A 36 7.54 7.90 1.00
N LEU A 37 6.70 6.89 1.22
CA LEU A 37 6.81 5.58 0.58
C LEU A 37 6.59 5.69 -0.93
N LYS A 38 5.55 6.42 -1.34
CA LYS A 38 5.26 6.73 -2.74
C LYS A 38 6.47 7.34 -3.45
N LEU A 39 7.16 8.30 -2.83
CA LEU A 39 8.34 8.94 -3.43
C LEU A 39 9.57 8.03 -3.47
N LYS A 40 9.62 7.00 -2.62
CA LYS A 40 10.77 6.10 -2.47
C LYS A 40 10.75 4.93 -3.47
N ILE A 41 9.56 4.50 -3.88
CA ILE A 41 9.35 3.38 -4.81
C ILE A 41 9.69 3.85 -6.23
N LYS A 42 10.67 3.21 -6.87
CA LYS A 42 11.21 3.65 -8.17
C LYS A 42 10.57 2.99 -9.39
N ASP A 43 10.18 1.73 -9.26
CA ASP A 43 9.78 0.89 -10.41
C ASP A 43 8.29 1.01 -10.76
N PHE A 44 7.55 1.86 -10.05
CA PHE A 44 6.11 2.07 -10.24
C PHE A 44 5.83 3.53 -10.53
N TYR A 45 4.98 3.77 -11.53
CA TYR A 45 4.56 5.11 -11.92
C TYR A 45 3.15 5.41 -11.38
N ASN A 46 2.83 6.70 -11.22
CA ASN A 46 1.50 7.18 -10.82
C ASN A 46 0.96 6.59 -9.51
N ILE A 47 1.86 6.28 -8.58
CA ILE A 47 1.49 5.79 -7.24
C ILE A 47 0.59 6.83 -6.57
N LYS A 48 -0.56 6.40 -6.04
CA LYS A 48 -1.48 7.24 -5.27
C LYS A 48 -1.15 7.15 -3.77
N ASN A 49 -1.53 8.17 -3.01
CA ASN A 49 -1.60 8.07 -1.55
C ASN A 49 -3.02 8.45 -1.11
N LYS A 50 -3.50 7.79 -0.06
CA LYS A 50 -4.84 7.90 0.50
C LYS A 50 -4.77 7.92 2.03
N ASN A 51 -5.72 8.62 2.65
CA ASN A 51 -5.63 8.93 4.08
C ASN A 51 -6.10 7.77 4.96
N SER A 52 -6.91 6.85 4.43
CA SER A 52 -7.39 5.67 5.15
C SER A 52 -7.38 4.43 4.26
N ILE A 53 -7.52 3.25 4.89
CA ILE A 53 -7.63 1.96 4.21
C ILE A 53 -8.89 1.93 3.32
N GLU A 54 -10.03 2.39 3.85
CA GLU A 54 -11.31 2.44 3.15
C GLU A 54 -11.26 3.40 1.95
N GLU A 55 -10.69 4.60 2.13
CA GLU A 55 -10.52 5.55 1.03
C GLU A 55 -9.62 4.97 -0.06
N ALA A 56 -8.58 4.23 0.33
CA ALA A 56 -7.70 3.55 -0.61
C ALA A 56 -8.44 2.51 -1.44
N ILE A 57 -9.18 1.61 -0.80
CA ILE A 57 -9.93 0.54 -1.46
C ILE A 57 -11.02 1.13 -2.37
N LEU A 58 -11.85 2.05 -1.86
CA LEU A 58 -12.96 2.65 -2.61
C LEU A 58 -12.50 3.52 -3.78
N SER A 59 -11.27 4.03 -3.74
CA SER A 59 -10.72 4.85 -4.84
C SER A 59 -10.26 4.05 -6.06
N ILE A 60 -10.23 2.72 -5.96
CA ILE A 60 -9.82 1.82 -7.05
C ILE A 60 -11.06 1.44 -7.85
N PRO A 61 -11.15 1.82 -9.15
CA PRO A 61 -12.26 1.40 -9.99
C PRO A 61 -12.12 -0.08 -10.33
N LEU A 62 -12.85 -0.93 -9.63
CA LEU A 62 -12.79 -2.38 -9.79
C LEU A 62 -13.72 -2.89 -10.90
N LYS A 63 -13.23 -3.86 -11.66
CA LYS A 63 -14.01 -4.68 -12.58
C LYS A 63 -14.14 -6.10 -12.04
N GLU A 64 -15.04 -6.86 -12.64
CA GLU A 64 -15.18 -8.28 -12.33
C GLU A 64 -13.85 -9.02 -12.58
N ASN A 65 -13.46 -9.87 -11.63
CA ASN A 65 -12.19 -10.62 -11.59
C ASN A 65 -10.92 -9.80 -11.29
N ASP A 66 -11.01 -8.50 -11.01
CA ASP A 66 -9.85 -7.76 -10.50
C ASP A 66 -9.46 -8.26 -9.10
N ILE A 67 -8.15 -8.29 -8.83
CA ILE A 67 -7.60 -8.67 -7.54
C ILE A 67 -6.99 -7.44 -6.87
N ILE A 68 -7.46 -7.13 -5.66
CA ILE A 68 -6.76 -6.20 -4.77
C ILE A 68 -5.82 -7.01 -3.87
N LEU A 69 -4.54 -6.65 -3.89
CA LEU A 69 -3.55 -7.16 -2.94
C LEU A 69 -3.19 -6.07 -1.92
N ILE A 70 -3.54 -6.29 -0.65
CA ILE A 70 -3.10 -5.43 0.45
C ILE A 70 -1.88 -6.07 1.11
N THR A 71 -0.75 -5.37 1.10
CA THR A 71 0.54 -5.98 1.43
C THR A 71 1.58 -5.01 2.00
N GLY A 72 2.72 -5.55 2.43
CA GLY A 72 3.89 -4.80 2.88
C GLY A 72 4.03 -4.65 4.39
N SER A 73 3.07 -5.11 5.19
CA SER A 73 3.18 -5.20 6.65
C SER A 73 2.12 -6.14 7.24
N LEU A 74 2.49 -6.95 8.23
CA LEU A 74 1.54 -7.72 9.04
C LEU A 74 0.61 -6.80 9.83
N TYR A 75 1.10 -5.66 10.32
CA TYR A 75 0.27 -4.67 11.02
C TYR A 75 -0.80 -4.09 10.11
N LEU A 76 -0.45 -3.80 8.84
CA LEU A 76 -1.43 -3.33 7.86
C LEU A 76 -2.51 -4.39 7.61
N ALA A 77 -2.12 -5.66 7.45
CA ALA A 77 -3.08 -6.74 7.30
C ALA A 77 -4.02 -6.84 8.51
N GLY A 78 -3.50 -6.68 9.73
CA GLY A 78 -4.31 -6.63 10.95
C GLY A 78 -5.31 -5.47 10.97
N GLU A 79 -4.86 -4.25 10.65
CA GLU A 79 -5.75 -3.08 10.59
C GLU A 79 -6.86 -3.25 9.54
N VAL A 80 -6.57 -3.85 8.39
CA VAL A 80 -7.58 -4.17 7.36
C VAL A 80 -8.60 -5.19 7.87
N LEU A 81 -8.13 -6.26 8.52
CA LEU A 81 -9.01 -7.29 9.07
C LEU A 81 -9.93 -6.76 10.17
N ASN A 82 -9.50 -5.74 10.92
CA ASN A 82 -10.29 -5.08 11.95
C ASN A 82 -11.44 -4.21 11.41
N LEU A 83 -11.49 -3.96 10.09
CA LEU A 83 -12.58 -3.21 9.45
C LEU A 83 -13.82 -4.06 9.14
N ASN A 84 -13.76 -5.38 9.38
CA ASN A 84 -14.86 -6.33 9.20
C ASN A 84 -15.63 -6.58 10.49
#